data_AF-A0A7C9AFP2-F1
#
_entry.id   AF-A0A7C9AFP2-F1
#
_cell.length_a   1.000
_cell.length_b   1.000
_cell.length_c   1.000
_cell.angle_alpha   90.00
_cell.angle_beta   90.00
_cell.angle_gamma   90.00
#
_symmetry.space_group_name_H-M   'P 1'
#
loop_
_entity.id
_entity.type
_entity.pdbx_description
1 polymer ?
#
loop_
_entity_poly.entity_id
_entity_poly.type
_entity_poly.pdbx_seq_one_letter_code
_entity_poly.pdbx_strand_id
1 'polypeptide(L)'
;HLSISDAAKARSIVGGAVVVEFPSMERVVFYALPAVGHLMSMVELGKLFLSQNPCLSITILSPTLPVEHNLISSYISSVSSVFPAITFHTLPPVPLLLGNPSNYSNREQIAFEIVR
;
A
#
# COMPACT_ATOMS: atom_id res chain seq x y z
N HIS A 1 26.92 -7.37 -3.89
CA HIS A 1 26.95 -6.31 -2.87
C HIS A 1 26.75 -4.99 -3.61
N LEU A 2 25.49 -4.60 -3.87
CA LEU A 2 25.19 -3.48 -4.78
C LEU A 2 25.41 -2.16 -4.04
N SER A 3 26.28 -1.36 -4.63
CA SER A 3 26.86 -0.10 -4.15
C SER A 3 25.80 0.97 -3.89
N ILE A 4 25.92 1.67 -2.77
CA ILE A 4 25.09 2.79 -2.29
C ILE A 4 25.43 4.10 -3.07
N SER A 5 26.00 4.00 -4.28
CA SER A 5 26.77 5.10 -4.87
C SER A 5 25.98 6.24 -5.53
N ASP A 6 24.67 6.15 -5.81
CA ASP A 6 24.12 7.02 -6.88
C ASP A 6 22.85 7.84 -6.60
N ALA A 7 22.63 8.36 -5.38
CA ALA A 7 21.53 9.35 -5.21
C ALA A 7 21.69 10.42 -4.11
N ALA A 8 22.90 10.72 -3.63
CA ALA A 8 23.12 11.92 -2.82
C ALA A 8 23.48 13.09 -3.74
N LYS A 9 22.49 13.91 -4.11
CA LYS A 9 22.73 15.15 -4.86
C LYS A 9 23.41 16.17 -3.95
N ALA A 10 24.74 16.13 -3.89
CA ALA A 10 25.54 17.09 -3.14
C ALA A 10 25.37 18.51 -3.72
N ARG A 11 24.79 19.43 -2.93
CA ARG A 11 24.75 20.87 -3.24
C ARG A 11 25.63 21.64 -2.27
N SER A 12 26.64 22.30 -2.85
CA SER A 12 27.49 23.41 -2.40
C SER A 12 27.92 23.55 -0.93
N ILE A 13 29.24 23.69 -0.77
CA ILE A 13 30.01 23.81 0.47
C ILE A 13 29.93 25.24 1.02
N VAL A 14 29.39 25.41 2.24
CA VAL A 14 29.71 26.55 3.13
C VAL A 14 29.78 26.02 4.56
N GLY A 15 30.99 25.99 5.14
CA GLY A 15 31.20 25.79 6.58
C GLY A 15 31.24 24.34 7.09
N GLY A 16 32.26 23.56 6.71
CA GLY A 16 32.87 22.47 7.51
C GLY A 16 32.02 21.26 7.94
N ALA A 17 30.70 21.28 7.80
CA ALA A 17 29.80 20.18 8.12
C ALA A 17 29.27 19.56 6.84
N VAL A 18 29.52 18.27 6.65
CA VAL A 18 28.83 17.48 5.63
C VAL A 18 27.42 17.23 6.14
N VAL A 19 26.47 18.09 5.76
CA VAL A 19 25.05 17.82 5.96
C VAL A 19 24.66 16.75 4.94
N VAL A 20 24.66 15.50 5.37
CA VAL A 20 24.03 14.41 4.61
C VAL A 20 22.53 14.56 4.82
N GLU A 21 21.88 15.29 3.93
CA GLU A 21 20.43 15.33 3.87
C GLU A 21 19.96 13.95 3.37
N PHE A 22 19.50 13.10 4.29
CA PHE A 22 18.86 11.86 3.90
C PHE A 22 17.59 12.22 3.13
N PRO A 23 17.38 11.67 1.92
CA PRO A 23 16.16 11.93 1.19
C PRO A 23 14.98 11.53 2.08
N SER A 24 14.05 12.45 2.32
CA SER A 24 12.81 12.13 2.99
C SER A 24 12.10 11.08 2.14
N MET A 25 11.95 9.86 2.69
CA MET A 25 11.16 8.80 2.05
C MET A 25 9.74 9.30 1.88
N GLU A 26 9.39 9.64 0.64
CA GLU A 26 8.04 10.06 0.29
C GLU A 26 7.13 8.84 0.31
N ARG A 27 6.01 8.95 1.02
CA ARG A 27 5.06 7.86 1.21
C ARG A 27 3.77 8.14 0.47
N VAL A 28 3.38 7.20 -0.37
CA VAL A 28 2.09 7.20 -1.07
C VAL A 28 1.17 6.20 -0.41
N VAL A 29 -0.06 6.61 -0.12
CA VAL A 29 -1.08 5.75 0.49
C VAL A 29 -2.19 5.48 -0.51
N PHE A 30 -2.43 4.20 -0.81
CA PHE A 30 -3.55 3.75 -1.62
C PHE A 30 -4.64 3.18 -0.74
N TYR A 31 -5.89 3.53 -1.06
CA TYR A 31 -7.07 3.00 -0.39
C TYR A 31 -7.79 2.04 -1.33
N ALA A 32 -7.68 0.74 -1.07
CA ALA A 32 -8.37 -0.27 -1.86
C ALA A 32 -9.83 -0.35 -1.43
N LEU A 33 -10.76 -0.47 -2.38
CA LEU A 33 -12.11 -0.93 -2.05
C LEU A 33 -12.07 -2.40 -1.64
N PRO A 34 -13.07 -2.87 -0.86
CA PRO A 34 -13.10 -4.25 -0.36
C PRO A 34 -13.47 -5.25 -1.48
N ALA A 35 -12.55 -5.43 -2.42
CA ALA A 35 -12.64 -6.33 -3.56
C ALA A 35 -11.23 -6.76 -4.00
N VAL A 36 -11.06 -8.06 -4.33
CA VAL A 36 -9.76 -8.64 -4.72
C VAL A 36 -9.15 -7.89 -5.90
N GLY A 37 -9.96 -7.56 -6.91
CA GLY A 37 -9.51 -6.83 -8.10
C GLY A 37 -8.93 -5.46 -7.75
N HIS A 38 -9.56 -4.72 -6.82
CA HIS A 38 -9.06 -3.41 -6.40
C HIS A 38 -7.71 -3.52 -5.70
N LEU A 39 -7.52 -4.52 -4.82
CA LEU A 39 -6.24 -4.74 -4.15
C LEU A 39 -5.13 -5.04 -5.16
N MET A 40 -5.38 -5.97 -6.09
CA MET A 40 -4.42 -6.35 -7.13
C MET A 40 -4.05 -5.13 -7.98
N SER A 41 -5.03 -4.32 -8.39
CA SER A 41 -4.78 -3.10 -9.15
C SER A 41 -3.96 -2.07 -8.36
N MET A 42 -4.21 -1.89 -7.06
CA MET A 42 -3.40 -0.99 -6.22
C MET A 42 -1.95 -1.47 -6.09
N VAL A 43 -1.72 -2.79 -6.06
CA VAL A 43 -0.37 -3.37 -6.07
C VAL A 43 0.34 -3.11 -7.38
N GLU A 44 -0.29 -3.41 -8.53
CA GLU A 44 0.34 -3.18 -9.84
C GLU A 44 0.61 -1.69 -10.07
N LEU A 45 -0.30 -0.82 -9.62
CA LEU A 45 -0.07 0.62 -9.61
C LEU A 45 1.13 0.99 -8.74
N GLY A 46 1.25 0.43 -7.53
CA GLY A 46 2.37 0.66 -6.64
C GLY A 46 3.71 0.24 -7.24
N LYS A 47 3.75 -0.90 -7.92
CA LYS A 47 4.93 -1.35 -8.68
C LYS A 47 5.30 -0.36 -9.78
N LEU A 48 4.31 0.18 -10.49
CA LEU A 48 4.55 1.20 -11.51
C LEU A 48 5.17 2.47 -10.90
N PHE A 49 4.67 2.96 -9.77
CA PHE A 49 5.27 4.10 -9.07
C PHE A 49 6.71 3.81 -8.63
N LEU A 50 6.98 2.63 -8.08
CA LEU A 50 8.33 2.21 -7.69
C LEU A 50 9.28 2.07 -8.89
N SER A 51 8.77 1.72 -10.07
CA SER A 51 9.58 1.67 -11.30
C SER A 51 10.05 3.06 -11.75
N GLN A 52 9.27 4.10 -11.44
CA GLN A 52 9.59 5.49 -11.79
C GLN A 52 10.41 6.18 -10.70
N ASN A 53 10.16 5.86 -9.43
CA ASN A 53 10.90 6.36 -8.29
C ASN A 53 11.10 5.25 -7.24
N PRO A 54 12.27 4.57 -7.24
CA PRO A 54 12.58 3.50 -6.30
C PRO A 54 12.68 3.95 -4.84
N CYS A 55 12.77 5.27 -4.58
CA CYS A 55 12.83 5.83 -3.23
C CYS A 55 11.43 6.07 -2.61
N LEU A 56 10.35 5.73 -3.31
CA LEU A 56 9.01 5.80 -2.73
C LEU A 56 8.75 4.65 -1.78
N SER A 57 7.94 4.91 -0.76
CA SER A 57 7.27 3.89 0.04
C SER A 57 5.80 3.89 -0.31
N ILE A 58 5.24 2.71 -0.60
CA ILE A 58 3.83 2.55 -0.93
C ILE A 58 3.15 1.83 0.22
N THR A 59 2.01 2.36 0.66
CA THR A 59 1.20 1.77 1.72
C THR A 59 -0.20 1.54 1.18
N ILE A 60 -0.66 0.29 1.18
CA ILE A 60 -1.99 -0.08 0.71
C ILE A 60 -2.88 -0.37 1.92
N LEU A 61 -3.89 0.48 2.11
CA LEU A 61 -4.94 0.30 3.10
C LEU A 61 -6.04 -0.56 2.50
N SER A 62 -6.35 -1.67 3.15
CA SER A 62 -7.39 -2.61 2.74
C SER A 62 -8.45 -2.72 3.81
N PRO A 63 -9.74 -2.46 3.51
CA PRO A 63 -10.82 -2.75 4.41
C PRO A 63 -10.93 -4.26 4.65
N THR A 64 -11.42 -4.65 5.83
CA THR A 64 -11.60 -6.07 6.17
C THR A 64 -12.73 -6.68 5.33
N LEU A 65 -12.43 -7.66 4.46
CA LEU A 65 -13.46 -8.45 3.79
C LEU A 65 -13.92 -9.62 4.68
N PRO A 66 -15.23 -9.83 4.86
CA PRO A 66 -15.73 -10.97 5.61
C PRO A 66 -15.49 -12.34 4.96
N VAL A 67 -15.22 -12.41 3.65
CA VAL A 67 -15.38 -13.66 2.86
C VAL A 67 -14.09 -14.19 2.20
N GLU A 68 -13.11 -13.33 1.88
CA GLU A 68 -12.02 -13.67 0.93
C GLU A 68 -10.62 -13.81 1.56
N HIS A 69 -10.55 -14.07 2.87
CA HIS A 69 -9.33 -13.84 3.65
C HIS A 69 -8.12 -14.73 3.26
N ASN A 70 -8.35 -15.99 2.86
CA ASN A 70 -7.27 -16.98 2.70
C ASN A 70 -6.49 -16.85 1.38
N LEU A 71 -7.14 -16.51 0.27
CA LEU A 71 -6.43 -16.34 -1.02
C LEU A 71 -5.68 -15.01 -1.08
N ILE A 72 -6.25 -13.97 -0.47
CA ILE A 72 -5.65 -12.64 -0.41
C ILE A 72 -4.37 -12.64 0.43
N SER A 73 -4.35 -13.36 1.56
CA SER A 73 -3.18 -13.38 2.46
C SER A 73 -1.92 -13.95 1.80
N SER A 74 -2.06 -15.02 1.01
CA SER A 74 -0.94 -15.60 0.26
C SER A 74 -0.39 -14.63 -0.79
N TYR A 75 -1.28 -13.95 -1.52
CA TYR A 75 -0.88 -12.93 -2.49
C TYR A 75 -0.14 -11.75 -1.82
N ILE A 76 -0.69 -11.23 -0.72
CA ILE A 76 -0.06 -10.15 0.07
C ILE A 76 1.34 -10.57 0.55
N SER A 77 1.48 -11.79 1.07
CA SER A 77 2.77 -12.31 1.54
C SER A 77 3.79 -12.38 0.41
N SER A 78 3.39 -12.92 -0.75
CA SER A 78 4.22 -12.99 -1.94
C SER A 78 4.69 -11.59 -2.39
N VAL A 79 3.77 -10.63 -2.52
CA VAL A 79 4.11 -9.25 -2.92
C VAL A 79 5.04 -8.60 -1.89
N SER A 80 4.76 -8.72 -0.60
CA SER A 80 5.59 -8.13 0.47
C SER A 80 7.01 -8.71 0.48
N SER A 81 7.17 -9.97 0.08
CA SER A 81 8.48 -10.62 -0.03
C SER A 81 9.32 -10.11 -1.21
N VAL A 82 8.67 -9.78 -2.34
CA VAL A 82 9.35 -9.32 -3.57
C VAL A 82 9.53 -7.79 -3.56
N PHE A 83 8.59 -7.05 -2.98
CA PHE A 83 8.55 -5.60 -2.96
C PHE A 83 8.42 -5.08 -1.52
N PRO A 84 9.53 -5.03 -0.74
CA PRO A 84 9.51 -4.58 0.66
C PRO A 84 9.11 -3.10 0.82
N ALA A 85 9.16 -2.31 -0.24
CA ALA A 85 8.69 -0.93 -0.27
C ALA A 85 7.15 -0.81 -0.31
N ILE A 86 6.44 -1.92 -0.59
CA ILE A 86 4.98 -1.99 -0.57
C ILE A 86 4.54 -2.64 0.75
N THR A 87 3.83 -1.90 1.58
CA THR A 87 3.26 -2.40 2.83
C THR A 87 1.75 -2.47 2.77
N PHE A 88 1.16 -3.40 3.52
CA PHE A 88 -0.29 -3.60 3.59
C PHE A 88 -0.78 -3.36 5.01
N HIS A 89 -1.87 -2.62 5.16
CA HIS A 89 -2.56 -2.46 6.44
C HIS A 89 -4.03 -2.76 6.30
N THR A 90 -4.52 -3.66 7.14
CA THR A 90 -5.93 -3.97 7.23
C THR A 90 -6.61 -2.97 8.16
N LEU A 91 -7.69 -2.35 7.69
CA LEU A 91 -8.46 -1.42 8.49
C LEU A 91 -9.39 -2.17 9.44
N PRO A 92 -9.70 -1.58 10.62
CA PRO A 92 -10.65 -2.15 11.55
C PRO A 92 -12.00 -2.46 10.87
N PRO A 93 -12.66 -3.59 11.23
CA PRO A 93 -13.97 -3.91 10.70
C PRO A 93 -15.00 -2.82 11.06
N VAL A 94 -15.81 -2.42 10.08
CA VAL A 94 -16.96 -1.53 10.29
C VAL A 94 -18.21 -2.40 10.46
N PRO A 95 -19.03 -2.19 11.50
CA PRO A 95 -20.29 -2.92 11.68
C PRO A 95 -21.23 -2.66 10.51
N LEU A 96 -21.82 -3.74 10.00
CA LEU A 96 -22.80 -3.65 8.93
C LEU A 96 -24.16 -3.19 9.46
N LEU A 97 -24.79 -2.23 8.79
CA LEU A 97 -26.10 -1.65 9.09
C LEU A 97 -27.20 -2.70 9.05
N LEU A 98 -27.09 -3.66 8.12
CA LEU A 98 -28.01 -4.78 7.99
C LEU A 98 -27.51 -6.04 8.73
N GLY A 99 -26.42 -5.91 9.51
CA GLY A 99 -25.85 -6.94 10.36
C GLY A 99 -25.07 -8.04 9.61
N ASN A 100 -25.73 -8.76 8.70
CA ASN A 100 -25.14 -9.87 7.95
C ASN A 100 -24.92 -9.51 6.47
N PRO A 101 -23.75 -9.82 5.88
CA PRO A 101 -23.52 -9.73 4.43
C PRO A 101 -24.63 -10.34 3.56
N SER A 102 -25.29 -11.41 4.02
CA SER A 102 -26.38 -12.07 3.29
C SER A 102 -27.63 -11.21 3.13
N ASN A 103 -27.80 -10.17 3.93
CA ASN A 103 -28.98 -9.31 3.88
C ASN A 103 -28.88 -8.26 2.76
N TYR A 104 -27.71 -8.10 2.13
CA TYR A 104 -27.48 -7.19 1.02
C TYR A 104 -27.75 -7.88 -0.32
N SER A 105 -28.27 -7.13 -1.30
CA SER A 105 -28.61 -7.69 -2.60
C SER A 105 -27.39 -7.94 -3.49
N ASN A 106 -26.30 -7.20 -3.25
CA ASN A 106 -25.06 -7.33 -3.99
C ASN A 106 -23.84 -6.98 -3.12
N ARG A 107 -22.64 -7.33 -3.60
CA ARG A 107 -21.39 -7.16 -2.85
C ARG A 107 -20.92 -5.70 -2.83
N GLU A 108 -21.34 -4.92 -3.82
CA GLU A 108 -21.01 -3.51 -3.97
C GLU A 108 -21.66 -2.67 -2.86
N GLN A 109 -22.91 -2.99 -2.47
CA GLN A 109 -23.57 -2.36 -1.33
C GLN A 109 -22.79 -2.56 -0.03
N ILE A 110 -22.33 -3.79 0.21
CA ILE A 110 -21.48 -4.10 1.37
C ILE A 110 -20.18 -3.29 1.28
N ALA A 111 -19.59 -3.21 0.08
CA ALA A 111 -18.35 -2.47 -0.14
C ALA A 111 -18.49 -0.98 0.16
N PHE A 112 -19.54 -0.33 -0.34
CA PHE A 112 -19.82 1.09 -0.09
C PHE A 112 -20.08 1.36 1.39
N GLU A 113 -20.74 0.43 2.08
CA GLU A 113 -21.02 0.59 3.50
C GLU A 113 -19.77 0.45 4.36
N ILE A 114 -18.84 -0.44 3.99
CA ILE A 114 -17.56 -0.62 4.68
C ILE A 114 -16.66 0.63 4.54
N VAL A 115 -16.83 1.42 3.48
CA VAL A 115 -15.98 2.60 3.20
C VAL A 115 -16.63 3.95 3.56
N ARG A 116 -17.74 3.92 4.31
CA ARG A 116 -18.48 5.11 4.75
C ARG A 116 -17.73 5.98 5.77
#